data_AF-A0A925NN97-F1
#
_entry.id   AF-A0A925NN97-F1
#
_cell.length_a   1.000
_cell.length_b   1.000
_cell.length_c   1.000
_cell.angle_alpha   90.00
_cell.angle_beta   90.00
_cell.angle_gamma   90.00
#
_symmetry.space_group_name_H-M   'P 1'
#
loop_
_entity.id
_entity.type
_entity.pdbx_description
1 polymer ?
#
loop_
_entity_poly.entity_id
_entity_poly.type
_entity_poly.pdbx_seq_one_letter_code
_entity_poly.pdbx_strand_id
1 'polypeptide(L)'
;MKHSSVPLAIICSLVVGVTSVVPAADIPSQTKLDVLKMQEIPTGLYDVQLQLAGENHTVKLAIKDNRLAFAKSDSAKLEGLSGKLEFIGNGVFMVQLAGKNHRATQWWIFHPDGTASVKEIPDRGEKQTVRPASEK
;
A
#
# COMPACT_ATOMS: atom_id res chain seq x y z
N MET A 1 66.17 24.76 -9.57
CA MET A 1 64.99 23.86 -9.53
C MET A 1 63.77 24.73 -9.27
N LYS A 2 62.84 24.82 -10.23
CA LYS A 2 61.66 25.72 -10.16
C LYS A 2 60.52 24.99 -9.45
N HIS A 3 60.12 25.48 -8.28
CA HIS A 3 58.92 25.02 -7.58
C HIS A 3 57.70 25.71 -8.19
N SER A 4 56.77 24.93 -8.74
CA SER A 4 55.51 25.42 -9.28
C SER A 4 54.40 25.07 -8.30
N SER A 5 53.85 26.09 -7.64
CA SER A 5 52.67 25.98 -6.77
C SER A 5 51.40 25.91 -7.60
N VAL A 6 50.52 24.96 -7.29
CA VAL A 6 49.18 24.85 -7.86
C VAL A 6 48.17 25.32 -6.80
N PRO A 7 47.26 26.26 -7.09
CA PRO A 7 46.20 26.63 -6.17
C PRO A 7 44.99 25.66 -6.30
N LEU A 8 44.50 25.22 -5.15
CA LEU A 8 43.29 24.41 -4.98
C LEU A 8 42.06 25.34 -4.94
N ALA A 9 41.19 25.27 -5.95
CA ALA A 9 39.92 26.00 -5.97
C ALA A 9 38.82 25.16 -5.31
N ILE A 10 38.33 25.60 -4.15
CA ILE A 10 37.17 25.02 -3.45
C ILE A 10 35.91 25.67 -4.03
N ILE A 11 35.12 24.89 -4.77
CA ILE A 11 33.80 25.31 -5.28
C ILE A 11 32.76 24.93 -4.22
N CYS A 12 32.28 25.93 -3.48
CA CYS A 12 31.12 25.83 -2.59
C CYS A 12 29.84 25.93 -3.43
N SER A 13 29.19 24.81 -3.70
CA SER A 13 27.87 24.79 -4.34
C SER A 13 26.78 25.03 -3.29
N LEU A 14 26.09 26.15 -3.42
CA LEU A 14 24.93 26.52 -2.61
C LEU A 14 23.70 25.74 -3.11
N VAL A 15 23.17 24.82 -2.31
CA VAL A 15 21.93 24.09 -2.61
C VAL A 15 20.75 24.94 -2.12
N VAL A 16 20.04 25.58 -3.04
CA VAL A 16 18.77 26.27 -2.77
C VAL A 16 17.66 25.21 -2.75
N GLY A 17 17.26 24.79 -1.55
CA GLY A 17 16.13 23.91 -1.35
C GLY A 17 14.81 24.66 -1.51
N VAL A 18 14.12 24.44 -2.63
CA VAL A 18 12.74 24.89 -2.81
C VAL A 18 11.84 23.90 -2.08
N THR A 19 11.39 24.25 -0.87
CA THR A 19 10.38 23.47 -0.14
C THR A 19 9.01 23.77 -0.74
N SER A 20 8.54 22.92 -1.65
CA SER A 20 7.16 22.96 -2.11
C SER A 20 6.23 22.53 -0.97
N VAL A 21 5.55 23.49 -0.37
CA VAL A 21 4.47 23.24 0.59
C VAL A 21 3.28 22.71 -0.20
N VAL A 22 3.06 21.40 -0.17
CA VAL A 22 1.85 20.80 -0.73
C VAL A 22 0.71 21.10 0.25
N PRO A 23 -0.38 21.76 -0.17
CA PRO A 23 -1.54 21.96 0.68
C PRO A 23 -2.15 20.60 1.03
N ALA A 24 -2.38 20.36 2.32
CA ALA A 24 -3.14 19.23 2.80
C ALA A 24 -4.54 19.29 2.18
N ALA A 25 -4.79 18.44 1.19
CA ALA A 25 -6.12 18.30 0.64
C ALA A 25 -7.03 17.74 1.74
N ASP A 26 -8.17 18.41 1.97
CA ASP A 26 -9.21 17.96 2.89
C ASP A 26 -9.54 16.49 2.61
N ILE A 27 -9.19 15.60 3.55
CA ILE A 27 -9.53 14.19 3.46
C ILE A 27 -11.06 14.11 3.59
N PRO A 28 -11.79 13.70 2.55
CA PRO A 28 -13.23 13.61 2.63
C PRO A 28 -13.61 12.62 3.74
N SER A 29 -14.34 13.12 4.74
CA SER A 29 -14.99 12.33 5.78
C SER A 29 -15.66 11.12 5.12
N GLN A 30 -15.19 9.90 5.42
CA GLN A 30 -15.52 8.62 4.78
C GLN A 30 -16.90 8.63 4.12
N THR A 31 -16.96 8.98 2.83
CA THR A 31 -18.17 8.84 2.04
C THR A 31 -18.52 7.37 2.00
N LYS A 32 -19.69 7.02 2.54
CA LYS A 32 -20.24 5.67 2.51
C LYS A 32 -20.15 5.13 1.06
N LEU A 33 -19.43 4.03 0.87
CA LEU A 33 -19.27 3.43 -0.45
C LEU A 33 -20.60 2.81 -0.91
N ASP A 34 -20.97 3.04 -2.18
CA ASP A 34 -22.03 2.29 -2.84
C ASP A 34 -21.42 1.00 -3.42
N VAL A 35 -21.30 -0.02 -2.56
CA VAL A 35 -20.64 -1.30 -2.86
C VAL A 35 -21.25 -2.00 -4.08
N LEU A 36 -22.56 -1.85 -4.32
CA LEU A 36 -23.23 -2.48 -5.47
C LEU A 36 -22.85 -1.84 -6.81
N LYS A 37 -22.39 -0.58 -6.81
CA LYS A 37 -21.90 0.12 -8.00
C LYS A 37 -20.39 0.21 -8.08
N MET A 38 -19.69 -0.27 -7.05
CA MET A 38 -18.24 -0.23 -6.96
C MET A 38 -17.63 -1.17 -8.01
N GLN A 39 -16.81 -0.61 -8.90
CA GLN A 39 -16.05 -1.35 -9.92
C GLN A 39 -14.55 -1.28 -9.69
N GLU A 40 -14.10 -0.34 -8.87
CA GLU A 40 -12.70 -0.10 -8.55
C GLU A 40 -12.57 0.20 -7.05
N ILE A 41 -11.42 -0.17 -6.48
CA ILE A 41 -11.07 0.20 -5.11
C ILE A 41 -10.47 1.61 -5.14
N PRO A 42 -10.92 2.55 -4.27
CA PRO A 42 -10.34 3.87 -4.20
C PRO A 42 -8.82 3.83 -4.07
N THR A 43 -8.15 4.72 -4.81
CA THR A 43 -6.70 4.86 -4.70
C THR A 43 -6.34 5.36 -3.30
N GLY A 44 -5.32 4.76 -2.68
CA GLY A 44 -4.90 5.16 -1.34
C GLY A 44 -4.06 4.12 -0.63
N LEU A 45 -3.73 4.42 0.63
CA LEU A 45 -3.06 3.48 1.53
C LEU A 45 -4.09 2.70 2.34
N TYR A 46 -3.84 1.41 2.52
CA TYR A 46 -4.71 0.50 3.25
C TYR A 46 -3.89 -0.30 4.26
N ASP A 47 -4.42 -0.45 5.47
CA ASP A 47 -3.91 -1.42 6.44
C ASP A 47 -4.61 -2.76 6.20
N VAL A 48 -3.80 -3.79 5.93
CA VAL A 48 -4.25 -5.15 5.67
C VAL A 48 -3.75 -6.05 6.78
N GLN A 49 -4.67 -6.65 7.53
CA GLN A 49 -4.34 -7.69 8.50
C GLN A 49 -4.34 -9.04 7.80
N LEU A 50 -3.15 -9.64 7.72
CA LEU A 50 -2.91 -10.96 7.15
C LEU A 50 -2.55 -11.94 8.27
N GLN A 51 -2.92 -13.21 8.12
CA GLN A 51 -2.47 -14.25 9.04
C GLN A 51 -1.40 -15.12 8.37
N LEU A 52 -0.23 -15.25 8.99
CA LEU A 52 0.87 -16.08 8.50
C LEU A 52 1.31 -17.02 9.62
N ALA A 53 1.28 -18.34 9.38
CA ALA A 53 1.65 -19.34 10.37
C ALA A 53 0.90 -19.19 11.72
N GLY A 54 -0.37 -18.76 11.68
CA GLY A 54 -1.21 -18.57 12.86
C GLY A 54 -1.08 -17.20 13.53
N GLU A 55 -0.09 -16.39 13.17
CA GLU A 55 0.12 -15.05 13.72
C GLU A 55 -0.49 -13.97 12.81
N ASN A 56 -1.07 -12.94 13.44
CA ASN A 56 -1.60 -11.79 12.72
C ASN A 56 -0.49 -10.75 12.49
N HIS A 57 -0.39 -10.27 11.26
CA HIS A 57 0.55 -9.23 10.85
C HIS A 57 -0.19 -8.12 10.12
N THR A 58 0.29 -6.89 10.27
CA THR A 58 -0.21 -5.74 9.54
C THR A 58 0.74 -5.40 8.40
N VAL A 59 0.20 -5.38 7.18
CA VAL A 59 0.86 -4.86 5.99
C VAL A 59 0.13 -3.61 5.52
N LYS A 60 0.87 -2.55 5.27
CA LYS A 60 0.35 -1.38 4.57
C LYS A 60 0.60 -1.53 3.08
N LEU A 61 -0.47 -1.50 2.29
CA LEU A 61 -0.42 -1.58 0.83
C LEU A 61 -0.97 -0.28 0.22
N ALA A 62 -0.33 0.19 -0.84
CA ALA A 62 -0.86 1.23 -1.70
C ALA A 62 -1.68 0.59 -2.81
N ILE A 63 -2.90 1.08 -3.02
CA ILE A 63 -3.77 0.72 -4.13
C ILE A 63 -3.76 1.85 -5.14
N LYS A 64 -3.46 1.53 -6.40
CA LYS A 64 -3.57 2.45 -7.53
C LYS A 64 -3.76 1.64 -8.81
N ASP A 65 -4.66 2.06 -9.69
CA ASP A 65 -4.89 1.46 -11.02
C ASP A 65 -5.06 -0.08 -10.96
N ASN A 66 -5.88 -0.56 -10.01
CA ASN A 66 -6.12 -2.00 -9.74
C ASN A 66 -4.85 -2.82 -9.44
N ARG A 67 -3.83 -2.18 -8.88
CA ARG A 67 -2.59 -2.82 -8.41
C ARG A 67 -2.34 -2.54 -6.95
N LEU A 68 -1.71 -3.50 -6.29
CA LEU A 68 -1.23 -3.41 -4.92
C LEU A 68 0.29 -3.27 -4.93
N ALA A 69 0.79 -2.27 -4.23
CA ALA A 69 2.21 -2.07 -3.99
C ALA A 69 2.52 -2.05 -2.49
N PHE A 70 3.63 -2.69 -2.11
CA PHE A 70 4.11 -2.67 -0.74
C PHE A 70 4.46 -1.26 -0.28
N ALA A 71 4.03 -0.88 0.92
CA ALA A 71 4.50 0.33 1.60
C ALA A 71 5.29 0.00 2.87
N LYS A 72 4.74 -0.82 3.77
CA LYS A 72 5.43 -1.29 4.99
C LYS A 72 4.78 -2.53 5.59
N SER A 73 5.47 -3.24 6.47
CA SER A 73 4.90 -4.32 7.29
C SER A 73 5.58 -4.37 8.65
N ASP A 74 4.88 -4.93 9.64
CA ASP A 74 5.45 -5.35 10.93
C ASP A 74 6.21 -6.69 10.85
N SER A 75 6.24 -7.35 9.68
CA SER A 75 6.89 -8.64 9.46
C SER A 75 7.75 -8.63 8.19
N ALA A 76 9.05 -8.94 8.36
CA ALA A 76 10.00 -9.05 7.24
C ALA A 76 9.60 -10.14 6.22
N LYS A 77 8.78 -11.13 6.62
CA LYS A 77 8.30 -12.18 5.71
C LYS A 77 7.32 -11.66 4.65
N LEU A 78 6.71 -10.50 4.90
CA LEU A 78 5.68 -9.88 4.06
C LEU A 78 6.23 -8.66 3.29
N GLU A 79 7.53 -8.39 3.37
CA GLU A 79 8.18 -7.32 2.61
C GLU A 79 8.13 -7.58 1.10
N GLY A 80 7.90 -6.49 0.36
CA GLY A 80 7.83 -6.53 -1.10
C GLY A 80 6.58 -7.20 -1.66
N LEU A 81 5.56 -7.43 -0.83
CA LEU A 81 4.26 -7.90 -1.31
C LEU A 81 3.67 -6.95 -2.34
N SER A 82 3.31 -7.49 -3.48
CA SER A 82 2.61 -6.78 -4.54
C SER A 82 1.47 -7.64 -5.06
N GLY A 83 0.57 -7.04 -5.82
CA GLY A 83 -0.53 -7.82 -6.36
C GLY A 83 -1.35 -7.10 -7.40
N LYS A 84 -2.31 -7.84 -7.92
CA LYS A 84 -3.32 -7.36 -8.86
C LYS A 84 -4.70 -7.55 -8.27
N LEU A 85 -5.58 -6.61 -8.59
CA LEU A 85 -6.98 -6.58 -8.22
C LEU A 85 -7.80 -6.83 -9.49
N GLU A 86 -8.70 -7.80 -9.45
CA GLU A 86 -9.67 -8.07 -10.50
C GLU A 86 -11.07 -7.87 -9.94
N PHE A 87 -11.85 -7.02 -10.58
CA PHE A 87 -13.24 -6.81 -10.20
C PHE A 87 -14.09 -7.99 -10.62
N ILE A 88 -14.88 -8.51 -9.68
CA ILE A 88 -15.74 -9.67 -9.93
C ILE A 88 -17.22 -9.28 -9.90
N GLY A 89 -17.61 -8.32 -9.05
CA GLY A 89 -19.00 -7.86 -8.94
C GLY A 89 -19.35 -7.41 -7.53
N ASN A 90 -20.29 -6.46 -7.39
CA ASN A 90 -20.87 -6.07 -6.10
C ASN A 90 -19.83 -5.76 -5.00
N GLY A 91 -18.78 -5.02 -5.35
CA GLY A 91 -17.68 -4.67 -4.43
C GLY A 91 -16.81 -5.84 -3.98
N VAL A 92 -16.88 -6.97 -4.68
CA VAL A 92 -16.00 -8.12 -4.51
C VAL A 92 -14.88 -8.06 -5.55
N PHE A 93 -13.65 -8.21 -5.07
CA PHE A 93 -12.44 -8.24 -5.88
C PHE A 93 -11.66 -9.52 -5.63
N MET A 94 -11.18 -10.16 -6.69
CA MET A 94 -10.16 -11.20 -6.58
C MET A 94 -8.79 -10.52 -6.51
N VAL A 95 -7.98 -10.96 -5.57
CA VAL A 95 -6.66 -10.40 -5.28
C VAL A 95 -5.62 -11.49 -5.41
N GLN A 96 -4.61 -11.24 -6.24
CA GLN A 96 -3.46 -12.13 -6.40
C GLN A 96 -2.25 -11.45 -5.78
N LEU A 97 -1.85 -11.90 -4.59
CA LEU A 97 -0.69 -11.40 -3.87
C LEU A 97 0.54 -12.26 -4.14
N ALA A 98 1.67 -11.60 -4.37
CA ALA A 98 2.96 -12.24 -4.54
C ALA A 98 4.08 -11.41 -3.91
N GLY A 99 4.97 -12.10 -3.20
CA GLY A 99 6.23 -11.60 -2.69
C GLY A 99 7.27 -12.72 -2.69
N LYS A 100 8.45 -12.44 -2.13
CA LYS A 100 9.55 -13.41 -2.10
C LYS A 100 9.19 -14.68 -1.30
N ASN A 101 8.50 -14.51 -0.17
CA ASN A 101 8.24 -15.57 0.81
C ASN A 101 6.76 -15.90 0.97
N HIS A 102 5.88 -15.26 0.19
CA HIS A 102 4.44 -15.39 0.35
C HIS A 102 3.73 -15.25 -0.99
N ARG A 103 2.72 -16.09 -1.20
CA ARG A 103 1.79 -16.03 -2.33
C ARG A 103 0.42 -16.42 -1.83
N ALA A 104 -0.59 -15.68 -2.23
CA ALA A 104 -1.97 -15.97 -1.88
C ALA A 104 -2.91 -15.47 -2.97
N THR A 105 -4.02 -16.18 -3.16
CA THR A 105 -5.18 -15.67 -3.89
C THR A 105 -6.29 -15.45 -2.89
N GLN A 106 -6.93 -14.29 -2.94
CA GLN A 106 -7.91 -13.87 -1.94
C GLN A 106 -9.13 -13.22 -2.59
N TRP A 107 -10.26 -13.30 -1.90
CA TRP A 107 -11.43 -12.47 -2.14
C TRP A 107 -11.42 -11.32 -1.15
N TRP A 108 -11.53 -10.09 -1.65
CA TRP A 108 -11.74 -8.90 -0.82
C TRP A 108 -13.18 -8.44 -1.02
N ILE A 109 -13.96 -8.45 0.06
CA ILE A 109 -15.39 -8.16 0.06
C ILE A 109 -15.59 -6.84 0.79
N PHE A 110 -15.81 -5.76 0.03
CA PHE A 110 -15.93 -4.41 0.58
C PHE A 110 -17.29 -4.17 1.25
N HIS A 111 -17.24 -3.38 2.31
CA HIS A 111 -18.39 -2.91 3.06
C HIS A 111 -18.64 -1.42 2.81
N PRO A 112 -19.84 -0.90 3.08
CA PRO A 112 -20.16 0.52 2.87
C PRO A 112 -19.29 1.49 3.68
N ASP A 113 -18.65 1.05 4.75
CA ASP A 113 -17.73 1.87 5.55
C ASP A 113 -16.30 1.96 4.96
N GLY A 114 -16.05 1.30 3.83
CA GLY A 114 -14.75 1.25 3.17
C GLY A 114 -13.81 0.16 3.67
N THR A 115 -14.18 -0.59 4.72
CA THR A 115 -13.45 -1.78 5.13
C THR A 115 -13.75 -2.95 4.18
N ALA A 116 -12.92 -3.99 4.21
CA ALA A 116 -13.21 -5.24 3.54
C ALA A 116 -12.89 -6.44 4.42
N SER A 117 -13.71 -7.47 4.28
CA SER A 117 -13.39 -8.80 4.78
C SER A 117 -12.56 -9.54 3.73
N VAL A 118 -11.51 -10.22 4.17
CA VAL A 118 -10.60 -10.97 3.29
C VAL A 118 -10.81 -12.46 3.51
N LYS A 119 -11.04 -13.20 2.42
CA LYS A 119 -11.10 -14.67 2.42
C LYS A 119 -10.02 -15.22 1.51
N GLU A 120 -9.20 -16.14 2.01
CA GLU A 120 -8.21 -16.81 1.17
C GLU A 120 -8.83 -17.91 0.29
N ILE A 121 -8.14 -18.26 -0.79
CA ILE A 121 -8.52 -19.33 -1.72
C ILE A 121 -7.35 -20.33 -1.84
N PRO A 122 -7.52 -21.60 -1.43
CA PRO A 122 -8.65 -22.12 -0.66
C PRO A 122 -8.71 -21.50 0.75
N ASP A 123 -9.92 -21.46 1.32
CA ASP A 123 -10.14 -20.95 2.68
C ASP A 123 -9.53 -21.92 3.69
N ARG A 124 -8.71 -21.41 4.63
CA ARG A 124 -8.12 -22.20 5.72
C ARG A 124 -8.56 -21.68 7.10
N GLY A 125 -9.58 -20.83 7.14
CA GLY A 125 -10.19 -20.31 8.37
C GLY A 125 -9.53 -19.04 8.92
N GLU A 126 -8.62 -18.42 8.18
CA GLU A 126 -7.99 -17.17 8.58
C GLU A 126 -9.01 -16.01 8.63
N LYS A 127 -8.89 -15.14 9.63
CA LYS A 127 -9.72 -13.94 9.76
C LYS A 127 -8.89 -12.72 9.40
N GLN A 128 -9.03 -12.27 8.16
CA GLN A 128 -8.23 -11.20 7.59
C GLN A 128 -9.12 -10.00 7.22
N THR A 129 -8.58 -8.79 7.31
CA THR A 129 -9.34 -7.55 7.09
C THR A 129 -8.51 -6.50 6.37
N VAL A 130 -9.19 -5.60 5.67
CA VAL A 130 -8.60 -4.43 5.01
C VAL A 130 -9.35 -3.20 5.49
N ARG A 131 -8.64 -2.11 5.74
CA ARG A 131 -9.24 -0.81 6.04
C ARG A 131 -8.41 0.32 5.42
N PRO A 132 -9.04 1.45 5.03
CA PRO A 132 -8.30 2.64 4.66
C PRO A 132 -7.36 3.03 5.80
N ALA A 133 -6.12 3.34 5.46
CA ALA A 133 -5.16 3.83 6.44
C ALA A 133 -5.53 5.26 6.83
N SER A 134 -5.46 5.57 8.12
CA SER A 134 -5.39 6.96 8.56
C SER A 134 -4.03 7.53 8.15
N GLU A 135 -4.02 8.72 7.55
CA GLU A 135 -2.79 9.51 7.46
C GLU A 135 -2.33 9.81 8.90
N LYS A 136 -1.11 9.39 9.23
CA LYS A 136 -0.43 9.71 10.48
C LYS A 136 0.77 10.58 10.18
#